data_AF-B7QF69-F1
#
_entry.id   AF-B7QF69-F1
#
_cell.length_a   1.000
_cell.length_b   1.000
_cell.length_c   1.000
_cell.angle_alpha   90.00
_cell.angle_beta   90.00
_cell.angle_gamma   90.00
#
_symmetry.space_group_name_H-M   'P 1'
#
loop_
_entity.id
_entity.type
_entity.pdbx_description
1 polymer ?
#
loop_
_entity_poly.entity_id
_entity_poly.type
_entity_poly.pdbx_seq_one_letter_code
_entity_poly.pdbx_strand_id
1 'polypeptide(L)'
;MACVPQILANVVFACIVVSVLAQFHWHVRDSFDEIRTRLDRVTAANCKLVDVNQLFLPNDTVTHVPNIKRLNIDPVFPNRTNLLHLHNMAISRAFFFR
;
A
#
# COMPACT_ATOMS: atom_id res chain seq x y z
N MET A 1 -34.22 -37.15 2.06
CA MET A 1 -33.66 -37.30 0.70
C MET A 1 -33.28 -35.91 0.17
N ALA A 2 -32.15 -35.36 0.61
CA ALA A 2 -31.69 -34.01 0.18
C ALA A 2 -30.17 -33.91 0.02
N CYS A 3 -29.45 -35.05 -0.05
CA CYS A 3 -27.99 -35.02 -0.01
C CYS A 3 -27.35 -34.57 -1.34
N VAL A 4 -27.79 -35.11 -2.48
CA VAL A 4 -27.08 -34.89 -3.76
C VAL A 4 -27.13 -33.44 -4.28
N PRO A 5 -28.29 -32.76 -4.34
CA PRO A 5 -28.34 -31.39 -4.87
C PRO A 5 -27.71 -30.37 -3.91
N GLN A 6 -27.81 -30.60 -2.59
CA GLN A 6 -27.19 -29.73 -1.59
C GLN A 6 -25.65 -29.83 -1.61
N ILE A 7 -25.12 -31.04 -1.80
CA ILE A 7 -23.67 -31.26 -1.94
C ILE A 7 -23.15 -30.60 -3.21
N LEU A 8 -23.85 -30.74 -4.35
CA LEU A 8 -23.48 -30.07 -5.60
C LEU A 8 -23.47 -28.55 -5.47
N ALA A 9 -24.49 -27.96 -4.85
CA ALA A 9 -24.55 -26.52 -4.61
C ALA A 9 -23.37 -26.02 -3.76
N ASN A 10 -23.00 -26.76 -2.71
CA ASN A 10 -21.87 -26.41 -1.85
C ASN A 10 -20.52 -26.52 -2.57
N VAL A 11 -20.34 -27.51 -3.45
CA VAL A 11 -19.12 -27.67 -4.27
C VAL A 11 -19.00 -26.53 -5.28
N VAL A 12 -20.09 -26.18 -5.96
CA VAL A 12 -20.11 -25.05 -6.91
C VAL A 12 -19.81 -23.74 -6.19
N PHE A 13 -20.40 -23.50 -5.02
CA PHE A 13 -20.12 -22.33 -4.20
C PHE A 13 -18.65 -22.28 -3.77
N ALA A 14 -18.06 -23.39 -3.35
CA ALA A 14 -16.65 -23.47 -3.00
C ALA A 14 -15.73 -23.13 -4.18
N CYS A 15 -16.02 -23.61 -5.39
CA CYS A 15 -15.24 -23.27 -6.59
C CYS A 15 -15.30 -21.77 -6.93
N ILE A 16 -16.46 -21.13 -6.75
CA ILE A 16 -16.62 -19.69 -6.96
C ILE A 16 -15.80 -18.91 -5.91
N VAL A 17 -15.83 -19.32 -4.65
CA VAL A 17 -15.04 -18.66 -3.59
C VAL A 17 -13.54 -18.81 -3.85
N VAL A 18 -13.07 -20.00 -4.24
CA VAL A 18 -11.65 -20.25 -4.54
C VAL A 18 -11.17 -19.41 -5.73
N SER A 19 -11.98 -19.28 -6.78
CA SER A 19 -11.62 -18.47 -7.94
C SER A 19 -11.56 -16.96 -7.64
N VAL A 20 -12.37 -16.46 -6.70
CA VAL A 20 -12.27 -15.07 -6.22
C VAL A 20 -11.04 -14.85 -5.34
N LEU A 21 -10.74 -15.78 -4.42
CA LEU A 21 -9.57 -15.65 -3.53
C LEU A 21 -8.24 -15.79 -4.30
N ALA A 22 -8.21 -16.56 -5.38
CA ALA A 22 -7.02 -16.76 -6.21
C ALA A 22 -6.71 -15.57 -7.15
N GLN A 23 -7.56 -14.54 -7.22
CA GLN A 23 -7.38 -13.39 -8.13
C GLN A 23 -6.16 -12.53 -7.80
N PHE A 24 -5.56 -12.65 -6.63
CA PHE A 24 -4.43 -11.80 -6.23
C PHE A 24 -3.06 -12.46 -6.47
N HIS A 25 -3.03 -13.73 -6.88
CA HIS A 25 -1.79 -14.51 -6.94
C HIS A 25 -1.03 -14.40 -8.29
N TRP A 26 -1.60 -13.71 -9.29
CA TRP A 26 -1.04 -13.62 -10.65
C TRP A 26 -0.43 -12.26 -11.01
N HIS A 27 -0.47 -11.27 -10.11
CA HIS A 27 0.08 -9.96 -10.42
C HIS A 27 1.61 -10.09 -10.55
N VAL A 28 2.14 -9.66 -11.70
CA VAL A 28 3.58 -9.65 -11.95
C VAL A 28 4.22 -8.68 -10.96
N ARG A 29 5.36 -9.09 -10.38
CA ARG A 29 6.18 -8.27 -9.48
C ARG A 29 6.30 -6.85 -10.03
N ASP A 30 5.70 -5.89 -9.33
CA ASP A 30 5.73 -4.49 -9.71
C ASP A 30 6.73 -3.69 -8.86
N SER A 31 6.91 -2.41 -9.18
CA SER A 31 7.79 -1.52 -8.41
C SER A 31 7.28 -1.28 -6.99
N PHE A 32 5.98 -1.44 -6.74
CA PHE A 32 5.40 -1.32 -5.41
C PHE A 32 5.79 -2.51 -4.53
N ASP A 33 5.77 -3.72 -5.08
CA ASP A 33 6.22 -4.94 -4.42
C ASP A 33 7.70 -4.86 -4.03
N GLU A 34 8.53 -4.24 -4.86
CA GLU A 34 9.94 -4.01 -4.55
C GLU A 34 10.11 -3.09 -3.33
N ILE A 35 9.39 -1.97 -3.31
CA ILE A 35 9.37 -1.03 -2.19
C ILE A 35 8.86 -1.71 -0.92
N ARG A 36 7.75 -2.45 -1.04
CA ARG A 36 7.11 -3.18 0.06
C ARG A 36 8.08 -4.22 0.65
N THR A 37 8.77 -4.95 -0.21
CA THR A 37 9.78 -5.94 0.21
C THR A 37 10.93 -5.29 0.97
N ARG A 38 11.41 -4.11 0.53
CA ARG A 38 12.47 -3.37 1.25
C ARG A 38 11.98 -2.87 2.61
N LEU A 39 10.73 -2.42 2.69
CA LEU A 39 10.12 -1.92 3.92
C LEU A 39 9.89 -3.03 4.95
N ASP A 40 9.36 -4.17 4.51
CA ASP A 40 9.08 -5.32 5.38
C ASP A 40 10.37 -6.09 5.78
N ARG A 41 11.49 -5.88 5.07
CA ARG A 41 12.79 -6.50 5.38
C ARG A 41 13.42 -5.99 6.68
N VAL A 42 13.14 -4.74 7.06
CA VAL A 42 13.75 -4.12 8.24
C VAL A 42 12.87 -4.35 9.46
N THR A 43 13.36 -5.15 10.39
CA THR A 43 12.67 -5.44 11.66
C THR A 43 13.40 -4.82 12.84
N ALA A 44 12.74 -4.72 14.00
CA ALA A 44 13.35 -4.20 15.23
C ALA A 44 14.63 -4.96 15.64
N ALA A 45 14.70 -6.26 15.32
CA ALA A 45 15.87 -7.09 15.57
C ALA A 45 17.03 -6.81 14.62
N ASN A 46 16.75 -6.52 13.34
CA ASN A 46 17.76 -6.38 12.30
C ASN A 46 18.17 -4.94 11.99
N CYS A 47 17.45 -3.94 12.52
CA CYS A 47 17.66 -2.51 12.23
C CYS A 47 19.11 -2.04 12.41
N LYS A 48 19.82 -2.52 13.45
CA LYS A 48 21.22 -2.11 13.73
C LYS A 48 22.26 -2.74 12.80
N LEU A 49 21.89 -3.80 12.08
CA LEU A 49 22.79 -4.57 11.21
C LEU A 49 22.69 -4.14 9.75
N VAL A 50 21.55 -3.55 9.35
CA VAL A 50 21.29 -3.11 7.98
C VAL A 50 22.02 -1.80 7.71
N ASP A 51 22.63 -1.70 6.53
CA ASP A 51 23.31 -0.48 6.10
C ASP A 51 22.33 0.69 5.96
N VAL A 52 22.77 1.88 6.38
CA VAL A 52 21.96 3.11 6.42
C VAL A 52 21.41 3.45 5.04
N ASN A 53 22.18 3.20 3.96
CA ASN A 53 21.75 3.51 2.60
C ASN A 53 20.59 2.63 2.12
N GLN A 54 20.37 1.45 2.74
CA GLN A 54 19.26 0.57 2.41
C GLN A 54 17.95 0.96 3.11
N LEU A 55 17.99 1.87 4.10
CA LEU A 55 16.80 2.37 4.78
C LEU A 55 16.09 3.48 3.99
N PHE A 56 16.73 4.05 2.98
CA PHE A 56 16.17 5.13 2.18
C PHE A 56 15.70 4.62 0.81
N LEU A 57 14.57 5.16 0.36
CA LEU A 57 14.13 4.96 -1.01
C LEU A 57 15.00 5.81 -1.96
N PRO A 58 15.22 5.34 -3.20
CA PRO A 58 15.85 6.14 -4.24
C PRO A 58 15.11 7.48 -4.47
N ASN A 59 15.86 8.54 -4.79
CA ASN A 59 15.29 9.89 -4.95
C ASN A 59 14.33 10.02 -6.15
N ASP A 60 14.39 9.10 -7.10
CA ASP A 60 13.53 9.02 -8.28
C ASP A 60 12.22 8.26 -8.00
N THR A 61 12.05 7.64 -6.84
CA THR A 61 10.80 6.94 -6.48
C THR A 61 9.58 7.86 -6.45
N VAL A 62 9.77 9.14 -6.14
CA VAL A 62 8.70 10.13 -6.09
C VAL A 62 9.02 11.27 -7.04
N THR A 63 8.14 11.47 -8.02
CA THR A 63 8.23 12.57 -9.01
C THR A 63 8.42 13.96 -8.39
N HIS A 64 7.77 14.22 -7.25
CA HIS A 64 7.86 15.48 -6.52
C HIS A 64 7.82 15.22 -5.02
N VAL A 65 8.92 15.47 -4.33
CA VAL A 65 8.92 15.51 -2.86
C VAL A 65 8.20 16.80 -2.43
N PRO A 66 7.10 16.69 -1.65
CA PRO A 66 6.34 17.87 -1.25
C PRO A 66 7.21 18.79 -0.38
N ASN A 67 7.34 20.04 -0.81
CA ASN A 67 8.05 21.06 -0.06
C ASN A 67 7.06 21.92 0.74
N ILE A 68 7.18 21.89 2.06
CA ILE A 68 6.32 22.67 2.97
C ILE A 68 6.31 24.17 2.66
N LYS A 69 7.39 24.70 2.08
CA LYS A 69 7.50 26.13 1.74
C LYS A 69 6.75 26.50 0.45
N ARG A 70 6.33 25.52 -0.36
CA ARG A 70 5.71 25.74 -1.68
C ARG A 70 4.28 25.22 -1.80
N LEU A 71 3.70 24.69 -0.72
CA LEU A 71 2.34 24.13 -0.67
C LEU A 71 1.23 25.06 -1.20
N ASN A 72 1.42 26.37 -1.13
CA ASN A 72 0.45 27.37 -1.57
C ASN A 72 0.89 28.17 -2.81
N ILE A 73 2.02 27.78 -3.41
CA ILE A 73 2.63 28.45 -4.57
C ILE A 73 2.55 27.53 -5.79
N ASP A 74 2.77 26.22 -5.60
CA ASP A 74 2.69 25.25 -6.69
C ASP A 74 1.22 24.93 -7.02
N PRO A 75 0.84 24.88 -8.31
CA PRO A 75 -0.53 24.62 -8.70
C PRO A 75 -0.96 23.21 -8.27
N VAL A 76 -2.15 23.11 -7.67
CA VAL A 76 -2.72 21.81 -7.28
C VAL A 76 -3.15 21.08 -8.55
N PHE A 77 -2.38 20.05 -8.93
CA PHE A 77 -2.75 19.21 -10.06
C PHE A 77 -4.12 18.53 -9.80
N PRO A 78 -5.06 18.57 -10.75
CA PRO A 78 -6.42 18.03 -10.57
C PRO A 78 -6.43 16.53 -10.26
N ASN A 79 -5.35 15.81 -10.57
CA ASN A 79 -5.21 14.38 -10.32
C ASN A 79 -4.41 14.03 -9.03
N ARG A 80 -4.11 15.01 -8.16
CA ARG A 80 -3.37 14.79 -6.89
C ARG A 80 -3.99 15.47 -5.67
N THR A 81 -5.30 15.75 -5.72
CA THR A 81 -6.06 16.36 -4.61
C THR A 81 -6.04 15.51 -3.34
N ASN A 82 -5.93 14.19 -3.46
CA ASN A 82 -5.95 13.28 -2.32
C ASN A 82 -4.69 13.38 -1.44
N LEU A 83 -3.52 13.68 -2.03
CA LEU A 83 -2.27 13.86 -1.29
C LEU A 83 -2.26 15.19 -0.53
N LEU A 84 -2.81 16.25 -1.15
CA LEU A 84 -3.03 17.54 -0.48
C LEU A 84 -4.04 17.39 0.67
N HIS A 85 -5.10 16.60 0.47
CA HIS A 85 -6.09 16.32 1.52
C HIS A 85 -5.49 15.53 2.69
N LEU A 86 -4.69 14.48 2.43
CA LEU A 86 -3.96 13.76 3.48
C LEU A 86 -2.98 14.66 4.23
N HIS A 87 -2.29 15.55 3.53
CA HIS A 87 -1.40 16.52 4.14
C HIS A 87 -2.14 17.49 5.06
N ASN A 88 -3.27 18.06 4.59
CA ASN A 88 -4.11 18.95 5.39
C ASN A 88 -4.73 18.23 6.59
N MET A 89 -5.12 16.95 6.44
CA MET A 89 -5.57 16.11 7.55
C MET A 89 -4.45 15.87 8.56
N ALA A 90 -3.23 15.57 8.09
CA ALA A 90 -2.07 15.36 8.95
C ALA A 90 -1.70 16.63 9.73
N ILE A 91 -1.65 17.80 9.10
CA ILE A 91 -1.37 19.07 9.80
C ILE A 91 -2.46 19.40 10.82
N SER A 92 -3.74 19.25 10.46
CA SER A 92 -4.85 19.58 11.35
C SER A 92 -5.00 18.59 12.52
N ARG A 93 -4.52 17.35 12.37
CA ARG A 93 -4.65 16.29 13.40
C ARG A 93 -3.34 15.92 14.10
N ALA A 94 -2.17 16.38 13.64
CA ALA A 94 -0.87 16.10 14.27
C ALA A 94 -0.72 16.70 15.68
N PHE A 95 -1.61 17.61 16.09
CA PHE A 95 -1.58 18.25 17.41
C PHE A 95 -2.21 17.43 18.56
N PHE A 96 -2.69 16.20 18.34
CA PHE A 96 -3.40 15.43 19.39
C PHE A 96 -2.62 14.32 20.09
N PHE A 97 -1.34 14.13 19.78
CA PHE A 97 -0.48 13.23 20.57
C PHE A 97 0.64 14.03 21.25
N ARG A 98 0.32 14.52 22.45
CA ARG A 98 1.29 14.87 23.50
C ARG A 98 1.07 13.91 24.65
#